data_AF-A0A7X4BQW7-F1
#
_entry.id   AF-A0A7X4BQW7-F1
#
_cell.length_a   1.000
_cell.length_b   1.000
_cell.length_c   1.000
_cell.angle_alpha   90.00
_cell.angle_beta   90.00
_cell.angle_gamma   90.00
#
_symmetry.space_group_name_H-M   'P 1'
#
loop_
_entity.id
_entity.type
_entity.pdbx_description
1 polymer ?
#
loop_
_entity_poly.entity_id
_entity_poly.type
_entity_poly.pdbx_seq_one_letter_code
_entity_poly.pdbx_strand_id
1 'polypeptide(L)' 'MWKDPFIDEIHQIREEWAAKFNYDAEALLEGIEEQKRQDYLTDENGNFVKDKKGGLILKTARISNRVGE' A
#
# COMPACT_ATOMS: atom_id res chain seq x y z
N MET A 1 30.48 -5.88 -20.41
CA MET A 1 29.46 -6.41 -19.49
C MET A 1 28.11 -6.16 -20.12
N TRP A 2 27.26 -7.18 -20.21
CA TRP A 2 25.87 -6.99 -20.63
C TRP A 2 25.11 -6.29 -19.50
N LYS A 3 24.43 -5.19 -19.80
CA LYS A 3 23.52 -4.52 -18.87
C LYS A 3 22.14 -5.12 -19.06
N ASP A 4 21.55 -5.55 -17.96
CA ASP A 4 20.18 -6.05 -17.94
C ASP A 4 19.22 -4.84 -17.92
N PRO A 5 18.39 -4.66 -18.97
CA PRO A 5 17.47 -3.54 -19.04
C PRO A 5 16.43 -3.54 -17.91
N PHE A 6 16.06 -4.70 -17.36
CA PHE A 6 15.11 -4.76 -16.24
C PHE A 6 15.73 -4.27 -14.93
N ILE A 7 17.02 -4.51 -14.72
CA ILE A 7 17.72 -4.01 -13.54
C ILE A 7 17.82 -2.47 -13.59
N ASP A 8 18.11 -1.92 -14.76
CA ASP A 8 18.17 -0.46 -14.94
C ASP A 8 16.80 0.19 -14.70
N GLU A 9 15.71 -0.43 -15.18
CA GLU A 9 14.34 0.02 -14.91
C GLU A 9 13.98 -0.04 -13.42
N ILE A 10 14.30 -1.14 -12.74
CA ILE A 10 14.08 -1.26 -11.28
C ILE A 10 14.85 -0.19 -10.51
N HIS A 11 16.10 0.09 -10.89
CA HIS A 11 16.88 1.16 -10.25
C HIS A 11 16.24 2.53 -10.47
N GLN A 12 15.76 2.82 -11.67
CA GLN A 12 15.07 4.07 -11.95
C GLN A 12 13.79 4.21 -11.09
N ILE A 13 12.96 3.17 -11.02
CA ILE A 13 11.76 3.18 -10.18
C ILE A 13 12.12 3.39 -8.71
N ARG A 14 13.14 2.68 -8.20
CA ARG A 14 13.59 2.85 -6.81
C ARG A 14 14.07 4.27 -6.52
N GLU A 15 14.80 4.88 -7.45
CA GLU A 15 15.32 6.24 -7.30
C GLU A 15 14.19 7.28 -7.32
N GLU A 16 13.25 7.17 -8.26
CA GLU A 16 12.08 8.05 -8.34
C GLU A 16 11.22 7.96 -7.08
N TRP A 17 11.06 6.75 -6.53
CA TRP A 17 10.35 6.54 -5.28
C TRP A 17 11.12 7.11 -4.08
N ALA A 18 12.42 6.85 -3.95
CA ALA A 18 13.23 7.38 -2.85
C ALA A 18 13.26 8.91 -2.84
N ALA A 19 13.41 9.53 -4.01
CA ALA A 19 13.43 10.98 -4.16
C ALA A 19 12.13 11.65 -3.68
N LYS A 20 10.96 11.03 -3.92
CA LYS A 20 9.67 11.53 -3.43
C LYS A 20 9.60 11.63 -1.91
N PHE A 21 10.34 10.79 -1.20
CA PHE A 21 10.42 10.79 0.26
C PHE A 21 11.75 11.38 0.77
N ASN A 22 12.48 12.12 -0.07
CA ASN A 22 13.78 12.72 0.28
C ASN A 22 14.78 11.68 0.84
N TYR A 23 14.73 10.45 0.33
CA TYR A 23 15.54 9.31 0.79
C TYR A 23 15.37 8.97 2.27
N ASP A 24 14.30 9.46 2.90
CA ASP A 24 13.94 9.15 4.28
C ASP A 24 13.12 7.86 4.31
N ALA A 25 13.70 6.82 4.89
CA ALA A 25 13.07 5.51 5.01
C ALA A 25 11.88 5.53 5.97
N GLU A 26 11.90 6.38 7.01
CA GLU A 26 10.79 6.51 7.96
C GLU A 26 9.60 7.19 7.29
N ALA A 27 9.86 8.29 6.58
CA ALA A 27 8.82 9.00 5.81
C ALA A 27 8.18 8.11 4.74
N LEU A 28 8.99 7.26 4.08
CA LEU A 28 8.49 6.27 3.13
C LEU A 28 7.56 5.25 3.80
N LEU A 29 7.97 4.70 4.95
CA LEU A 29 7.16 3.74 5.68
C LEU A 29 5.83 4.37 6.14
N GLU A 30 5.89 5.58 6.71
CA GLU A 30 4.72 6.33 7.15
C GLU A 30 3.75 6.59 5.99
N GLY A 31 4.26 6.99 4.82
CA GLY A 31 3.44 7.19 3.62
C GLY A 31 2.72 5.91 3.17
N ILE A 32 3.40 4.76 3.23
CA ILE A 32 2.79 3.45 2.91
C ILE A 32 1.70 3.09 3.93
N GLU A 33 1.96 3.30 5.22
CA GLU A 33 0.99 3.02 6.28
C GLU A 33 -0.24 3.92 6.17
N GLU A 34 -0.05 5.20 5.85
CA GLU A 34 -1.16 6.14 5.65
C GLU A 34 -1.99 5.74 4.44
N GLN A 35 -1.37 5.41 3.31
CA GLN A 35 -2.09 4.91 2.14
C GLN A 35 -2.90 3.65 2.47
N LYS A 36 -2.32 2.71 3.23
CA LYS A 36 -3.05 1.53 3.70
C LYS A 36 -4.23 1.90 4.59
N ARG A 37 -4.07 2.85 5.52
CA ARG A 37 -5.18 3.34 6.35
C ARG A 37 -6.28 3.99 5.52
N GLN A 38 -5.97 4.60 4.38
CA GLN A 38 -6.97 5.15 3.47
C GLN A 38 -7.71 4.05 2.69
N ASP A 39 -6.99 3.01 2.24
CA ASP A 39 -7.55 1.97 1.36
C ASP A 39 -8.28 0.84 2.11
N TYR A 40 -7.82 0.49 3.31
CA TYR A 40 -8.31 -0.67 4.06
C TYR A 40 -9.15 -0.29 5.29
N LEU A 41 -10.07 -1.18 5.66
CA LEU A 41 -10.88 -1.03 6.87
C LEU A 41 -10.02 -1.20 8.12
N THR A 42 -10.23 -0.31 9.08
CA THR A 42 -9.66 -0.39 10.42
C THR A 42 -10.77 -0.54 11.46
N ASP A 43 -10.48 -1.19 12.58
CA ASP A 43 -11.36 -1.22 13.74
C ASP A 43 -11.27 0.09 14.56
N GLU A 44 -12.01 0.15 15.67
CA GLU A 44 -12.03 1.29 16.60
C GLU A 44 -10.70 1.54 17.32
N ASN A 45 -9.81 0.54 17.34
CA ASN A 45 -8.48 0.61 17.94
C ASN A 45 -7.39 0.92 16.89
N GLY A 46 -7.77 1.10 15.63
CA GLY A 46 -6.84 1.38 14.52
C GLY A 46 -6.19 0.15 13.90
N ASN A 47 -6.59 -1.07 14.26
CA ASN A 47 -6.05 -2.29 13.65
C ASN A 47 -6.74 -2.58 12.31
N PHE A 48 -5.98 -3.07 11.33
CA PHE A 48 -6.56 -3.46 10.05
C PHE A 48 -7.46 -4.69 10.17
N VAL A 49 -8.67 -4.58 9.64
CA VAL A 49 -9.66 -5.66 9.59
C VAL A 49 -9.24 -6.68 8.53
N LYS A 50 -9.24 -7.96 8.91
CA LYS A 50 -8.89 -9.07 8.05
C LYS A 50 -10.11 -9.94 7.76
N ASP A 51 -10.14 -10.56 6.58
CA ASP A 51 -11.10 -11.59 6.24
C ASP A 51 -10.78 -12.92 6.96
N LYS A 52 -11.66 -13.91 6.78
CA LYS A 52 -11.51 -15.26 7.32
C LYS A 52 -10.26 -16.02 6.83
N LYS A 53 -9.56 -15.54 5.80
CA LYS A 53 -8.30 -16.08 5.27
C LYS A 53 -7.08 -15.24 5.68
N GLY A 54 -7.28 -14.13 6.42
CA GLY A 54 -6.24 -13.22 6.85
C GLY A 54 -5.93 -12.06 5.90
N GLY A 55 -6.66 -11.91 4.79
CA GLY A 55 -6.49 -10.82 3.83
C GLY A 55 -7.10 -9.49 4.32
N LEU A 56 -6.45 -8.37 4.05
CA LEU A 56 -6.95 -7.04 4.43
C LEU A 56 -8.20 -6.68 3.62
N ILE A 57 -9.21 -6.11 4.27
CA ILE A 57 -10.47 -5.74 3.62
C ILE A 57 -10.44 -4.28 3.16
N LEU A 58 -10.72 -4.03 1.88
CA LEU A 58 -10.80 -2.67 1.31
C LEU A 58 -12.01 -1.90 1.84
N LYS A 59 -11.88 -0.60 2.11
CA LYS A 59 -13.00 0.28 2.52
C LYS A 59 -14.12 0.29 1.49
N THR A 60 -13.77 0.31 0.21
CA THR A 60 -14.71 0.35 -0.92
C THR A 60 -15.54 -0.94 -1.05
N ALA A 61 -15.03 -2.08 -0.59
CA ALA A 61 -15.72 -3.37 -0.66
C ALA A 61 -16.97 -3.45 0.25
N ARG A 62 -17.13 -2.53 1.22
CA ARG A 62 -18.25 -2.57 2.17
C ARG A 62 -19.58 -2.05 1.58
N ILE A 63 -19.55 -1.34 0.44
CA ILE A 63 -20.76 -0.72 -0.14
C ILE A 63 -21.55 -1.69 -1.05
N SER A 64 -20.93 -2.73 -1.60
CA SER A 64 -21.60 -3.60 -2.58
C SER A 64 -22.59 -4.61 -2.00
N ASN A 65 -22.59 -4.86 -0.68
CA ASN A 65 -23.42 -5.89 -0.05
C ASN A 65 -24.64 -5.34 0.72
N ARG A 66 -25.05 -4.08 0.48
CA ARG A 66 -26.27 -3.47 1.08
C ARG A 66 -27.37 -3.13 0.07
N VAL A 67 -27.22 -3.54 -1.19
CA VAL A 67 -28.27 -3.39 -2.22
C VAL A 67 -28.67 -4.78 -2.70
N GLY A 68 -29.39 -5.50 -1.85
CA GLY A 68 -29.84 -6.85 -2.10
C GLY A 68 -30.50 -7.41 -0.85
N GLU A 69 -31.83 -7.41 -0.87
CA GLU A 69 -32.81 -7.84 0.15
C GLU A 69 -33.33 -6.76 1.11
#